data_AF-A0A838N310-F1
#
_entry.id   AF-A0A838N310-F1
#
_cell.length_a   1.000
_cell.length_b   1.000
_cell.length_c   1.000
_cell.angle_alpha   90.00
_cell.angle_beta   90.00
_cell.angle_gamma   90.00
#
_symmetry.space_group_name_H-M   'P 1'
#
loop_
_entity.id
_entity.type
_entity.pdbx_description
1 polymer ?
#
loop_
_entity_poly.entity_id
_entity_poly.type
_entity_poly.pdbx_seq_one_letter_code
_entity_poly.pdbx_strand_id
1 'polypeptide(L)'
;MKLTSRPLLAFPAVLLTLAIGVQPILAKSDLDQVAVSVGRLLEEGHYTHQPLNDEVSKKFLKTYLEILDFSHLFFTQQDIDALTAKYGTSIDDDVLLGNLKPAYDIYDLYQKRVDDRVAKVKELLKGEIDVKPDTTVELSRQKAPWPKDMAEADTIWQARVANELLQEKLSEHPIEPGPQLVARRYDRLMRNVHEEDKPEQVKLFLSALSQTYDPHSEYLSKSDLKN
;
A
#
# COMPACT_ATOMS: atom_id res chain seq x y z
N MET A 1 -53.22 -72.11 28.98
CA MET A 1 -52.65 -72.86 27.85
C MET A 1 -53.05 -72.17 26.54
N LYS A 2 -52.08 -71.98 25.65
CA LYS A 2 -52.13 -71.40 24.28
C LYS A 2 -52.07 -69.87 24.13
N LEU A 3 -50.93 -69.49 23.51
CA LEU A 3 -50.56 -68.23 22.91
C LEU A 3 -51.57 -67.79 21.84
N THR A 4 -51.75 -66.48 21.67
CA THR A 4 -51.88 -65.87 20.35
C THR A 4 -51.15 -64.51 20.31
N SER A 5 -50.30 -64.40 19.29
CA SER A 5 -49.40 -63.30 18.93
C SER A 5 -50.12 -62.14 18.26
N ARG A 6 -49.65 -60.89 18.47
CA ARG A 6 -49.90 -59.75 17.57
C ARG A 6 -48.58 -59.00 17.31
N PRO A 7 -48.37 -58.45 16.10
CA PRO A 7 -47.05 -58.15 15.57
C PRO A 7 -46.57 -56.73 15.93
N LEU A 8 -45.23 -56.59 16.01
CA LEU A 8 -44.52 -55.32 16.17
C LEU A 8 -44.78 -54.40 14.98
N LEU A 9 -45.15 -53.15 15.27
CA LEU A 9 -45.00 -52.00 14.37
C LEU A 9 -43.77 -51.22 14.81
N ALA A 10 -42.68 -51.37 14.05
CA ALA A 10 -41.47 -50.58 14.21
C ALA A 10 -41.67 -49.20 13.56
N PHE A 11 -41.65 -48.14 14.36
CA PHE A 11 -41.48 -46.77 13.87
C PHE A 11 -39.99 -46.45 13.84
N PRO A 12 -39.41 -46.02 12.71
CA PRO A 12 -38.03 -45.57 12.69
C PRO A 12 -37.97 -44.19 13.36
N ALA A 13 -37.23 -44.11 14.48
CA ALA A 13 -36.87 -42.83 15.08
C ALA A 13 -35.86 -42.13 14.14
N VAL A 14 -36.34 -41.18 13.35
CA VAL A 14 -35.47 -40.26 12.60
C VAL A 14 -34.90 -39.27 13.61
N LEU A 15 -33.69 -39.56 14.10
CA LEU A 15 -32.88 -38.57 14.82
C LEU A 15 -32.40 -37.53 13.79
N LEU A 16 -33.04 -36.37 13.81
CA LEU A 16 -32.55 -35.20 13.10
C LEU A 16 -31.39 -34.61 13.91
N THR A 17 -30.17 -35.04 13.62
CA THR A 17 -28.96 -34.39 14.15
C THR A 17 -28.83 -33.03 13.47
N LEU A 18 -29.19 -31.96 14.18
CA LEU A 18 -28.78 -30.61 13.80
C LEU A 18 -27.25 -30.54 13.93
N ALA A 19 -26.55 -30.67 12.80
CA ALA A 19 -25.17 -30.27 12.71
C ALA A 19 -25.13 -28.75 12.86
N ILE A 20 -24.84 -28.25 14.06
CA ILE A 20 -24.49 -26.85 14.28
C ILE A 20 -23.13 -26.68 13.59
N GLY A 21 -23.16 -26.24 12.34
CA GLY A 21 -21.97 -25.76 11.65
C GLY A 21 -21.48 -24.54 12.41
N VAL A 22 -20.48 -24.72 13.28
CA VAL A 22 -19.66 -23.61 13.76
C VAL A 22 -18.92 -23.10 12.53
N GLN A 23 -19.50 -22.14 11.83
CA GLN A 23 -18.70 -21.35 10.91
C GLN A 23 -17.64 -20.67 11.76
N PRO A 24 -16.34 -20.80 11.44
CA PRO A 24 -15.34 -20.02 12.14
C PRO A 24 -15.71 -18.56 11.88
N ILE A 25 -16.12 -17.86 12.94
CA ILE A 25 -16.16 -16.41 12.94
C ILE A 25 -14.70 -16.03 12.72
N LEU A 26 -14.35 -15.72 11.48
CA LEU A 26 -13.08 -15.10 11.15
C LEU A 26 -13.11 -13.78 11.90
N ALA A 27 -12.56 -13.77 13.12
CA ALA A 27 -12.39 -12.56 13.89
C ALA A 27 -11.72 -11.55 12.95
N LYS A 28 -12.36 -10.40 12.78
CA LYS A 28 -11.73 -9.24 12.14
C LYS A 28 -10.43 -9.03 12.91
N SER A 29 -9.29 -9.12 12.24
CA SER A 29 -8.01 -8.90 12.90
C SER A 29 -8.06 -7.51 13.49
N ASP A 30 -7.83 -7.42 14.79
CA ASP A 30 -7.60 -6.15 15.46
C ASP A 30 -6.23 -5.66 14.97
N LEU A 31 -6.22 -4.83 13.92
CA LEU A 31 -5.00 -4.39 13.23
C LEU A 31 -4.07 -3.66 14.20
N ASP A 32 -4.62 -2.98 15.20
CA ASP A 32 -3.89 -2.30 16.27
C ASP A 32 -3.08 -3.34 17.07
N GLN A 33 -3.70 -4.45 17.49
CA GLN A 33 -3.01 -5.54 18.19
C GLN A 33 -2.00 -6.28 17.32
N VAL A 34 -2.29 -6.39 16.02
CA VAL A 34 -1.34 -6.97 15.05
C VAL A 34 -0.09 -6.10 14.97
N ALA A 35 -0.24 -4.77 14.89
CA ALA A 35 0.88 -3.85 14.86
C ALA A 35 1.76 -3.96 16.13
N VAL A 36 1.14 -3.99 17.31
CA VAL A 36 1.86 -4.20 18.59
C VAL A 36 2.61 -5.52 18.57
N SER A 37 1.97 -6.60 18.10
CA SER A 37 2.56 -7.94 18.06
C SER A 37 3.76 -8.01 17.12
N VAL A 38 3.65 -7.38 15.93
CA VAL A 38 4.75 -7.30 14.96
C VAL A 38 5.91 -6.46 15.52
N GLY A 39 5.62 -5.30 16.12
CA GLY A 39 6.65 -4.45 16.74
C GLY A 39 7.44 -5.20 17.82
N ARG A 40 6.76 -5.88 18.73
CA ARG A 40 7.41 -6.68 19.79
C ARG A 40 8.20 -7.87 19.23
N LEU A 41 7.65 -8.56 18.22
CA LEU A 41 8.35 -9.68 17.60
C LEU A 41 9.66 -9.24 16.93
N LEU A 42 9.68 -8.06 16.30
CA LEU A 42 10.89 -7.51 15.71
C LEU A 42 11.88 -7.04 16.79
N GLU A 43 11.42 -6.33 17.82
CA GLU A 43 12.27 -5.87 18.92
C GLU A 43 12.93 -7.03 19.69
N GLU A 44 12.15 -8.04 20.06
CA GLU A 44 12.62 -9.15 20.91
C GLU A 44 13.24 -10.30 20.10
N GLY A 45 12.70 -10.56 18.91
CA GLY A 45 12.97 -11.76 18.13
C GLY A 45 13.90 -11.56 16.94
N HIS A 46 14.14 -10.34 16.48
CA HIS A 46 15.03 -10.10 15.35
C HIS A 46 16.51 -10.28 15.74
N TYR A 47 17.31 -10.86 14.84
CA TYR A 47 18.72 -11.20 15.08
C TYR A 47 19.59 -10.01 15.51
N THR A 48 19.24 -8.80 15.06
CA THR A 48 20.00 -7.58 15.40
C THR A 48 19.79 -7.12 16.83
N HIS A 49 18.76 -7.62 17.53
CA HIS A 49 18.35 -7.18 18.87
C HIS A 49 18.24 -5.65 19.01
N GLN A 50 17.84 -4.98 17.92
CA GLN A 50 17.65 -3.54 17.93
C GLN A 50 16.31 -3.18 18.57
N PRO A 51 16.31 -2.35 19.64
CA PRO A 51 15.06 -1.88 20.22
C PRO A 51 14.30 -1.00 19.23
N LEU A 52 12.98 -1.05 19.27
CA LEU A 52 12.13 -0.20 18.46
C LEU A 52 12.10 1.19 19.13
N ASN A 53 13.01 2.07 18.69
CA ASN A 53 13.30 3.37 19.29
C ASN A 53 13.36 4.50 18.26
N ASP A 54 13.64 5.74 18.69
CA ASP A 54 13.79 6.92 17.83
C ASP A 54 14.72 6.75 16.61
N GLU A 55 15.77 5.92 16.70
CA GLU A 55 16.66 5.68 15.57
C GLU A 55 15.99 4.79 14.52
N VAL A 56 15.36 3.69 14.98
CA VAL A 56 14.56 2.80 14.13
C VAL A 56 13.35 3.53 13.57
N SER A 57 12.70 4.39 14.36
CA SER A 57 11.56 5.24 13.97
C SER A 57 11.87 6.09 12.74
N LYS A 58 13.01 6.79 12.71
CA LYS A 58 13.41 7.62 11.56
C LYS A 58 13.61 6.78 10.30
N LYS A 59 14.24 5.61 10.44
CA LYS A 59 14.46 4.68 9.33
C LYS A 59 13.13 4.11 8.85
N PHE A 60 12.25 3.73 9.78
CA PHE A 60 10.93 3.21 9.50
C PHE A 60 10.07 4.20 8.71
N LEU A 61 9.97 5.44 9.18
CA LEU A 61 9.26 6.49 8.45
C LEU A 61 9.82 6.64 7.03
N LYS A 62 11.15 6.70 6.88
CA LYS A 62 11.78 6.80 5.56
C LYS A 62 11.42 5.61 4.68
N THR A 63 11.56 4.38 5.17
CA THR A 63 11.22 3.15 4.44
C THR A 63 9.77 3.16 3.98
N TYR A 64 8.84 3.62 4.82
CA TYR A 64 7.43 3.70 4.44
C TYR A 64 7.18 4.72 3.32
N LEU A 65 7.82 5.89 3.38
CA LEU A 65 7.72 6.89 2.32
C LEU A 65 8.30 6.39 1.00
N GLU A 66 9.40 5.63 1.04
CA GLU A 66 10.05 5.00 -0.11
C GLU A 66 9.18 3.88 -0.72
N ILE A 67 8.46 3.11 0.10
CA ILE A 67 7.48 2.11 -0.41
C ILE A 67 6.35 2.80 -1.17
N LEU A 68 5.84 3.93 -0.67
CA LEU A 68 4.74 4.66 -1.31
C LEU A 68 5.19 5.40 -2.58
N ASP A 69 6.37 6.02 -2.54
CA ASP A 69 6.85 6.89 -3.62
C ASP A 69 8.29 6.59 -4.02
N PHE A 70 8.58 5.34 -4.39
CA PHE A 70 9.93 4.86 -4.73
C PHE A 70 10.70 5.66 -5.81
N SER A 71 10.00 6.41 -6.66
CA SER A 71 10.62 7.26 -7.69
C SER A 71 10.61 8.76 -7.33
N HIS A 72 10.20 9.11 -6.12
CA HIS A 72 10.14 10.48 -5.60
C HIS A 72 9.41 11.42 -6.55
N LEU A 73 8.23 10.99 -7.01
CA LEU A 73 7.42 11.70 -7.99
C LEU A 73 6.22 12.40 -7.36
N PHE A 74 5.69 11.88 -6.26
CA PHE A 74 4.40 12.33 -5.71
C PHE A 74 4.58 13.26 -4.52
N PHE A 75 5.41 12.90 -3.54
CA PHE A 75 5.69 13.77 -2.41
C PHE A 75 6.62 14.91 -2.81
N THR A 76 6.52 16.01 -2.08
CA THR A 76 7.50 17.11 -2.11
C THR A 76 8.38 17.06 -0.87
N GLN A 77 9.56 17.69 -0.91
CA GLN A 77 10.44 17.81 0.26
C GLN A 77 9.71 18.48 1.43
N GLN A 78 8.82 19.44 1.17
CA GLN A 78 7.97 20.05 2.20
C GLN A 78 7.05 19.03 2.88
N ASP A 79 6.49 18.07 2.13
CA ASP A 79 5.70 16.98 2.69
C ASP A 79 6.58 16.06 3.55
N ILE A 80 7.75 15.69 3.04
CA ILE A 80 8.71 14.83 3.75
C ILE A 80 9.16 15.49 5.07
N ASP A 81 9.47 16.78 5.05
CA ASP A 81 9.90 17.53 6.23
C ASP A 81 8.76 17.62 7.26
N ALA A 82 7.52 17.87 6.81
CA ALA A 82 6.35 17.93 7.68
C ALA A 82 6.04 16.58 8.33
N LEU A 83 6.12 15.48 7.56
CA LEU A 83 5.92 14.14 8.08
C LEU A 83 7.05 13.72 9.04
N THR A 84 8.29 14.07 8.70
CA THR A 84 9.46 13.82 9.57
C THR A 84 9.33 14.55 10.90
N ALA A 85 8.90 15.82 10.87
CA ALA A 85 8.66 16.59 12.08
C ALA A 85 7.52 16.02 12.94
N LYS A 86 6.51 15.41 12.29
CA LYS A 86 5.32 14.88 12.98
C LYS A 86 5.53 13.48 13.55
N TYR A 87 6.23 12.61 12.84
CA TYR A 87 6.30 11.17 13.15
C TYR A 87 7.71 10.61 13.29
N GLY A 88 8.75 11.39 12.94
CA GLY A 88 10.11 10.87 12.81
C GLY A 88 10.68 10.21 14.06
N THR A 89 10.23 10.59 15.26
CA THR A 89 10.68 10.02 16.55
C THR A 89 9.52 9.53 17.42
N SER A 90 8.37 9.22 16.81
CA SER A 90 7.20 8.73 17.56
C SER A 90 6.49 7.57 16.88
N ILE A 91 6.84 7.25 15.64
CA ILE A 91 6.14 6.22 14.87
C ILE A 91 6.40 4.81 15.44
N ASP A 92 7.51 4.64 16.14
CA ASP A 92 7.86 3.48 16.95
C ASP A 92 6.91 3.33 18.16
N ASP A 93 6.75 4.39 18.96
CA ASP A 93 5.81 4.41 20.08
C ASP A 93 4.37 4.16 19.61
N ASP A 94 3.99 4.79 18.49
CA ASP A 94 2.67 4.60 17.88
C ASP A 94 2.42 3.12 17.57
N VAL A 95 3.40 2.40 17.00
CA VAL A 95 3.27 0.95 16.75
C VAL A 95 3.12 0.17 18.06
N LEU A 96 3.96 0.44 19.07
CA LEU A 96 3.94 -0.29 20.35
C LEU A 96 2.67 -0.03 21.17
N LEU A 97 1.99 1.08 20.91
CA LEU A 97 0.70 1.44 21.50
C LEU A 97 -0.50 1.02 20.65
N GLY A 98 -0.28 0.43 19.46
CA GLY A 98 -1.33 0.04 18.52
C GLY A 98 -2.00 1.22 17.81
N ASN A 99 -1.37 2.39 17.81
CA ASN A 99 -1.85 3.57 17.11
C ASN A 99 -1.46 3.53 15.62
N LEU A 100 -2.39 3.15 14.76
CA LEU A 100 -2.18 3.11 13.31
C LEU A 100 -2.41 4.44 12.59
N LYS A 101 -2.60 5.54 13.32
CA LYS A 101 -2.80 6.86 12.72
C LYS A 101 -1.69 7.29 11.75
N PRO A 102 -0.38 7.06 12.00
CA PRO A 102 0.67 7.44 11.06
C PRO A 102 0.52 6.74 9.70
N ALA A 103 0.14 5.45 9.69
CA ALA A 103 -0.09 4.69 8.47
C ALA A 103 -1.17 5.37 7.61
N TYR A 104 -2.31 5.70 8.21
CA TYR A 104 -3.43 6.31 7.50
C TYR A 104 -3.14 7.75 7.08
N ASP A 105 -2.61 8.59 7.96
CA ASP A 105 -2.35 10.00 7.65
C ASP A 105 -1.35 10.16 6.49
N ILE A 106 -0.30 9.33 6.45
CA ILE A 106 0.71 9.39 5.39
C ILE A 106 0.12 8.86 4.08
N TYR A 107 -0.65 7.77 4.14
CA TYR A 107 -1.32 7.22 2.95
C TYR A 107 -2.34 8.19 2.37
N ASP A 108 -3.13 8.86 3.21
CA ASP A 108 -4.09 9.88 2.79
C ASP A 108 -3.39 11.04 2.06
N LEU A 109 -2.22 11.47 2.56
CA LEU A 109 -1.41 12.49 1.86
C LEU A 109 -0.89 11.96 0.52
N TYR A 110 -0.41 10.72 0.46
CA TYR A 110 0.03 10.08 -0.78
C TYR A 110 -1.11 10.05 -1.82
N GLN A 111 -2.28 9.55 -1.43
CA GLN A 111 -3.47 9.50 -2.27
C GLN A 111 -3.83 10.88 -2.80
N LYS A 112 -3.82 11.90 -1.93
CA LYS A 112 -4.05 13.28 -2.36
C LYS A 112 -3.03 13.75 -3.39
N ARG A 113 -1.73 13.45 -3.22
CA ARG A 113 -0.68 13.83 -4.17
C ARG A 113 -0.82 13.11 -5.51
N VAL A 114 -1.25 11.85 -5.49
CA VAL A 114 -1.60 11.08 -6.70
C VAL A 114 -2.78 11.75 -7.43
N ASP A 115 -3.84 12.12 -6.73
CA ASP A 115 -5.01 12.79 -7.30
C ASP A 115 -4.66 14.15 -7.93
N ASP A 116 -3.97 14.99 -7.17
CA ASP A 116 -3.47 16.30 -7.63
C ASP A 116 -2.65 16.12 -8.91
N ARG A 117 -1.81 15.07 -8.95
CA ARG A 117 -0.94 14.81 -10.09
C ARG A 117 -1.68 14.30 -11.31
N VAL A 118 -2.57 13.34 -11.14
CA VAL A 118 -3.37 12.76 -12.23
C VAL A 118 -4.23 13.85 -12.89
N ALA A 119 -4.80 14.76 -12.09
CA ALA A 119 -5.51 15.93 -12.61
C ALA A 119 -4.60 16.83 -13.46
N LYS A 120 -3.40 17.15 -12.98
CA LYS A 120 -2.42 17.95 -13.75
C LYS A 120 -1.97 17.26 -15.04
N VAL A 121 -1.75 15.95 -15.01
CA VAL A 121 -1.39 15.19 -16.22
C VAL A 121 -2.52 15.25 -17.24
N LYS A 122 -3.79 15.09 -16.83
CA LYS A 122 -4.93 15.25 -17.74
C LYS A 122 -5.02 16.63 -18.36
N GLU A 123 -4.76 17.69 -17.59
CA GLU A 123 -4.70 19.05 -18.15
C GLU A 123 -3.56 19.20 -19.16
N LEU A 124 -2.37 18.67 -18.84
CA LEU A 124 -1.21 18.70 -19.72
C LEU A 124 -1.49 17.99 -21.07
N LEU A 125 -2.23 16.88 -21.04
CA LEU A 125 -2.57 16.09 -22.22
C LEU A 125 -3.62 16.74 -23.14
N LYS A 126 -4.29 17.83 -22.72
CA LYS A 126 -5.20 18.60 -23.59
C LYS A 126 -4.44 19.53 -24.54
N GLY A 127 -3.20 19.90 -24.22
CA GLY A 127 -2.35 20.75 -25.03
C GLY A 127 -1.46 19.96 -26.00
N GLU A 128 -0.78 20.68 -26.89
CA GLU A 128 0.34 20.12 -27.64
C GLU A 128 1.56 20.03 -26.71
N ILE A 129 2.16 18.84 -26.62
CA ILE A 129 3.40 18.66 -25.86
C ILE A 129 4.58 18.89 -26.80
N ASP A 130 5.26 20.01 -26.59
CA ASP A 130 6.48 20.35 -27.31
C ASP A 130 7.68 19.57 -26.75
N VAL A 131 8.20 18.63 -27.55
CA VAL A 131 9.38 17.84 -27.21
C VAL A 131 10.61 18.57 -27.75
N LYS A 132 11.28 19.34 -26.90
CA LYS A 132 12.48 20.08 -27.30
C LYS A 132 13.68 19.12 -27.47
N PRO A 133 14.52 19.28 -28.51
CA PRO A 133 15.62 18.36 -28.83
C PRO A 133 16.63 18.09 -27.71
N ASP A 134 16.91 19.08 -26.86
CA ASP A 134 17.94 18.98 -25.80
C ASP A 134 17.36 18.60 -24.42
N THR A 135 16.08 18.19 -24.36
CA THR A 135 15.44 17.84 -23.08
C THR A 135 15.94 16.49 -22.59
N THR A 136 16.55 16.47 -21.41
CA THR A 136 16.92 15.23 -20.72
C THR A 136 15.86 14.85 -19.70
N VAL A 137 15.59 13.54 -19.58
CA VAL A 137 14.64 12.99 -18.62
C VAL A 137 15.32 11.90 -17.82
N GLU A 138 15.34 12.06 -16.51
CA GLU A 138 15.84 11.04 -15.59
C GLU A 138 14.80 9.93 -15.44
N LEU A 139 15.06 8.76 -16.03
CA LEU A 139 14.11 7.64 -16.04
C LEU A 139 14.05 6.92 -14.68
N SER A 140 15.17 6.84 -13.97
CA SER A 140 15.26 6.21 -12.65
C SER A 140 15.57 7.26 -11.59
N ARG A 141 14.59 7.56 -10.76
CA ARG A 141 14.65 8.63 -9.74
C ARG A 141 14.75 8.11 -8.30
N GLN A 142 15.00 6.81 -8.13
CA GLN A 142 15.12 6.15 -6.82
C GLN A 142 16.19 6.78 -5.91
N LYS A 143 17.19 7.44 -6.51
CA LYS A 143 18.27 8.14 -5.79
C LYS A 143 18.19 9.66 -5.90
N ALA A 144 17.22 10.18 -6.66
CA ALA A 144 17.00 11.61 -6.78
C ALA A 144 16.41 12.15 -5.48
N PRO A 145 16.59 13.41 -5.12
CA PRO A 145 15.81 14.00 -4.04
C PRO A 145 14.32 14.10 -4.42
N TRP A 146 13.45 14.11 -3.41
CA TRP A 146 12.08 14.57 -3.61
C TRP A 146 12.10 16.02 -4.14
N PRO A 147 11.18 16.38 -5.05
CA PRO A 147 11.09 17.76 -5.54
C PRO A 147 10.88 18.72 -4.38
N LYS A 148 11.58 19.85 -4.37
CA LYS A 148 11.52 20.80 -3.24
C LYS A 148 10.10 21.31 -2.98
N ASP A 149 9.31 21.45 -4.04
CA ASP A 149 7.96 22.01 -4.05
C ASP A 149 7.16 21.52 -5.28
N MET A 150 5.92 21.97 -5.37
CA MET A 150 5.01 21.60 -6.46
C MET A 150 5.48 22.08 -7.84
N ALA A 151 6.23 23.19 -7.93
CA ALA A 151 6.68 23.73 -9.21
C ALA A 151 7.83 22.88 -9.78
N GLU A 152 8.75 22.45 -8.93
CA GLU A 152 9.78 21.48 -9.33
C GLU A 152 9.17 20.14 -9.70
N ALA A 153 8.19 19.66 -8.92
CA ALA A 153 7.44 18.45 -9.25
C ALA A 153 6.77 18.57 -10.62
N ASP A 154 6.15 19.71 -10.95
CA ASP A 154 5.52 19.94 -12.26
C ASP A 154 6.50 19.84 -13.42
N THR A 155 7.73 20.34 -13.25
CA THR A 155 8.76 20.26 -14.28
C THR A 155 9.19 18.81 -14.53
N ILE A 156 9.39 18.02 -13.47
CA ILE A 156 9.71 16.59 -13.55
C ILE A 156 8.60 15.83 -14.28
N TRP A 157 7.35 16.11 -13.93
CA TRP A 157 6.20 15.45 -14.53
C TRP A 157 5.95 15.84 -15.98
N GLN A 158 6.16 17.11 -16.35
CA GLN A 158 6.12 17.55 -17.74
C GLN A 158 7.15 16.78 -18.59
N ALA A 159 8.39 16.70 -18.12
CA ALA A 159 9.45 15.96 -18.79
C ALA A 159 9.11 14.47 -18.91
N ARG A 160 8.60 13.86 -17.83
CA ARG A 160 8.17 12.46 -17.81
C ARG A 160 7.06 12.19 -18.83
N VAL A 161 5.98 12.97 -18.81
CA VAL A 161 4.84 12.79 -19.72
C VAL A 161 5.25 13.04 -21.18
N ALA A 162 6.10 14.04 -21.43
CA ALA A 162 6.65 14.29 -22.76
C ALA A 162 7.45 13.08 -23.28
N ASN A 163 8.29 12.48 -22.42
CA ASN A 163 9.00 11.25 -22.77
C ASN A 163 8.05 10.08 -23.01
N GLU A 164 7.00 9.90 -22.21
CA GLU A 164 6.01 8.83 -22.44
C GLU A 164 5.26 8.99 -23.77
N LEU A 165 4.87 10.21 -24.13
CA LEU A 165 4.27 10.47 -25.44
C LEU A 165 5.25 10.27 -26.59
N LEU A 166 6.51 10.67 -26.42
CA LEU A 166 7.56 10.45 -27.42
C LEU A 166 7.79 8.96 -27.65
N GLN A 167 7.87 8.16 -26.57
CA GLN A 167 8.01 6.71 -26.66
C GLN A 167 6.85 6.08 -27.45
N GLU A 168 5.61 6.51 -27.19
CA GLU A 168 4.46 6.02 -27.96
C GLU A 168 4.53 6.47 -29.43
N LYS A 169 4.93 7.72 -29.70
CA LYS A 169 5.09 8.23 -31.07
C LYS A 169 6.16 7.47 -31.87
N LEU A 170 7.22 7.02 -31.20
CA LEU A 170 8.30 6.25 -31.80
C LEU A 170 8.01 4.74 -31.87
N SER A 171 6.90 4.28 -31.28
CA SER A 171 6.50 2.88 -31.31
C SER A 171 6.10 2.46 -32.73
N GLU A 172 6.63 1.32 -33.19
CA GLU A 172 6.24 0.72 -34.48
C GLU A 172 4.82 0.12 -34.45
N HIS A 173 4.28 -0.11 -33.25
CA HIS A 173 3.00 -0.77 -33.03
C HIS A 173 2.16 -0.03 -31.96
N PRO A 174 1.68 1.19 -32.24
CA PRO A 174 0.86 1.92 -31.28
C PRO A 174 -0.50 1.23 -31.11
N ILE A 175 -0.88 1.00 -29.86
CA ILE A 175 -2.15 0.30 -29.52
C ILE A 175 -3.31 1.31 -29.49
N GLU A 176 -3.02 2.56 -29.14
CA GLU A 176 -3.97 3.68 -29.09
C GLU A 176 -3.22 5.03 -29.16
N PRO A 177 -3.92 6.17 -29.34
CA PRO A 177 -3.25 7.47 -29.33
C PRO A 177 -2.52 7.74 -28.00
N GLY A 178 -1.26 8.20 -28.06
CA GLY A 178 -0.42 8.43 -26.89
C GLY A 178 -1.09 9.18 -25.73
N PRO A 179 -1.80 10.30 -25.96
CA PRO A 179 -2.52 10.97 -24.88
C PRO A 179 -3.58 10.10 -24.20
N GLN A 180 -4.28 9.24 -24.95
CA GLN A 180 -5.27 8.32 -24.39
C GLN A 180 -4.60 7.22 -23.56
N LEU A 181 -3.49 6.66 -24.05
CA LEU A 181 -2.69 5.67 -23.32
C LEU A 181 -2.18 6.22 -21.98
N VAL A 182 -1.58 7.41 -22.02
CA VAL A 182 -1.01 8.06 -20.83
C VAL A 182 -2.11 8.41 -19.83
N ALA A 183 -3.24 8.98 -20.29
CA ALA A 183 -4.38 9.27 -19.42
C ALA A 183 -4.91 7.99 -18.74
N ARG A 184 -5.12 6.92 -19.51
CA ARG A 184 -5.60 5.63 -19.00
C ARG A 184 -4.64 5.02 -17.96
N ARG A 185 -3.33 5.12 -18.20
CA ARG A 185 -2.29 4.64 -17.27
C ARG A 185 -2.42 5.31 -15.92
N TYR A 186 -2.50 6.64 -15.89
CA TYR A 186 -2.60 7.39 -14.64
C TYR A 186 -3.98 7.28 -13.98
N ASP A 187 -5.05 7.13 -14.75
CA ASP A 187 -6.36 6.78 -14.20
C ASP A 187 -6.37 5.41 -13.52
N ARG A 188 -5.66 4.42 -14.08
CA ARG A 188 -5.50 3.11 -13.44
C ARG A 188 -4.68 3.21 -12.17
N LEU A 189 -3.56 3.95 -12.19
CA LEU A 189 -2.77 4.20 -10.99
C LEU A 189 -3.62 4.81 -9.88
N MET A 190 -4.35 5.89 -10.19
CA MET A 190 -5.24 6.55 -9.24
C MET A 190 -6.28 5.59 -8.67
N ARG A 191 -6.95 4.80 -9.53
CA ARG A 191 -7.92 3.80 -9.05
C ARG A 191 -7.30 2.77 -8.12
N ASN A 192 -6.14 2.22 -8.47
CA ASN A 192 -5.46 1.24 -7.61
C ASN A 192 -5.17 1.84 -6.23
N VAL A 193 -4.68 3.08 -6.15
CA VAL A 193 -4.40 3.78 -4.88
C VAL A 193 -5.70 4.00 -4.07
N HIS A 194 -6.83 4.28 -4.73
CA HIS A 194 -8.12 4.44 -4.06
C HIS A 194 -8.77 3.12 -3.64
N GLU A 195 -8.41 2.01 -4.27
CA GLU A 195 -8.91 0.66 -3.96
C GLU A 195 -8.21 0.05 -2.74
N GLU A 196 -7.06 0.58 -2.32
CA GLU A 196 -6.35 0.14 -1.13
C GLU A 196 -7.15 0.43 0.15
N ASP A 197 -7.65 -0.62 0.77
CA ASP A 197 -8.40 -0.54 2.02
C ASP A 197 -7.46 -0.42 3.24
N LYS A 198 -8.05 -0.17 4.42
CA LYS A 198 -7.27 0.01 5.65
C LYS A 198 -6.34 -1.19 5.98
N PRO A 199 -6.79 -2.45 5.90
CA PRO A 199 -5.90 -3.61 6.04
C PRO A 199 -4.68 -3.59 5.12
N GLU A 200 -4.85 -3.28 3.83
CA GLU A 200 -3.71 -3.25 2.90
C GLU A 200 -2.80 -2.04 3.14
N GLN A 201 -3.34 -0.88 3.54
CA GLN A 201 -2.52 0.26 4.00
C GLN A 201 -1.66 -0.11 5.21
N VAL A 202 -2.22 -0.85 6.17
CA VAL A 202 -1.50 -1.36 7.34
C VAL A 202 -0.47 -2.41 6.96
N LYS A 203 -0.76 -3.24 5.96
CA LYS A 203 0.23 -4.19 5.43
C LYS A 203 1.44 -3.45 4.87
N LEU A 204 1.27 -2.43 4.03
CA LEU A 204 2.38 -1.61 3.53
C LEU A 204 3.20 -1.01 4.68
N PHE A 205 2.51 -0.53 5.71
CA PHE A 205 3.11 0.05 6.91
C PHE A 205 3.95 -0.97 7.70
N LEU A 206 3.39 -2.16 7.98
CA LEU A 206 4.11 -3.20 8.73
C LEU A 206 5.23 -3.83 7.89
N SER A 207 5.08 -3.91 6.56
CA SER A 207 6.17 -4.30 5.68
C SER A 207 7.33 -3.31 5.69
N ALA A 208 7.06 -2.00 5.76
CA ALA A 208 8.10 -0.99 5.94
C ALA A 208 8.81 -1.13 7.29
N LEU A 209 8.08 -1.46 8.37
CA LEU A 209 8.68 -1.73 9.67
C LEU A 209 9.59 -2.96 9.61
N SER A 210 9.14 -4.06 9.02
CA SER A 210 9.94 -5.28 8.84
C SER A 210 11.22 -5.00 8.03
N GLN A 211 11.10 -4.33 6.88
CA GLN A 211 12.25 -4.02 6.01
C GLN A 211 13.27 -3.07 6.66
N THR A 212 12.85 -2.30 7.66
CA THR A 212 13.75 -1.42 8.43
C THR A 212 14.74 -2.21 9.28
N TYR A 213 14.34 -3.40 9.74
CA TYR A 213 15.21 -4.30 10.49
C TYR A 213 16.16 -5.08 9.57
N ASP A 214 15.65 -5.60 8.45
CA ASP A 214 16.43 -6.32 7.44
C ASP A 214 15.68 -6.34 6.10
N PRO A 215 16.35 -6.16 4.94
CA PRO A 215 15.69 -6.18 3.62
C PRO A 215 15.02 -7.53 3.25
N HIS A 216 15.29 -8.60 3.99
CA HIS A 216 14.67 -9.92 3.83
C HIS A 216 13.58 -10.22 4.85
N SER A 217 13.28 -9.27 5.74
CA SER A 217 12.15 -9.38 6.67
C SER A 217 10.88 -8.87 6.00
N GLU A 218 9.84 -9.71 5.99
CA GLU A 218 8.55 -9.43 5.36
C GLU A 218 7.39 -9.65 6.33
N TYR A 219 6.43 -8.71 6.32
CA TYR A 219 5.14 -8.90 6.95
C TYR A 219 4.17 -9.52 5.95
N LEU A 220 3.57 -10.65 6.31
CA LEU A 220 2.53 -11.30 5.52
C LEU A 220 1.17 -11.10 6.17
N SER A 221 0.27 -10.48 5.42
CA SER A 221 -1.12 -10.31 5.83
C SER A 221 -1.91 -11.61 5.69
N LYS A 222 -3.12 -11.65 6.24
CA LYS A 222 -3.99 -12.81 6.14
C LYS A 222 -4.44 -13.11 4.70
N SER A 223 -4.52 -12.09 3.85
CA SER A 223 -4.82 -12.23 2.41
C SER A 223 -3.69 -12.96 1.69
N ASP A 224 -2.43 -12.70 2.08
CA ASP A 224 -1.26 -13.32 1.44
C ASP A 224 -1.18 -14.83 1.69
N LEU A 225 -1.62 -15.30 2.86
CA LEU A 225 -1.60 -16.73 3.23
C LEU A 225 -2.61 -17.61 2.48
N LYS A 226 -3.55 -17.02 1.73
CA LYS A 226 -4.63 -17.75 1.05
C LYS A 226 -4.36 -18.02 -0.43
N ASN A 227 -3.27 -17.47 -0.96
CA ASN A 227 -2.85 -17.64 -2.36
C ASN A 227 -1.73 -18.69 -2.46
#